data_AF-Q0RLP0-F1
#
_entry.id   AF-Q0RLP0-F1
#
_cell.length_a   1.000
_cell.length_b   1.000
_cell.length_c   1.000
_cell.angle_alpha   90.00
_cell.angle_beta   90.00
_cell.angle_gamma   90.00
#
_symmetry.space_group_name_H-M   'P 1'
#
loop_
_entity.id
_entity.type
_entity.pdbx_description
1 polymer ?
#
loop_
_entity_poly.entity_id
_entity_poly.type
_entity_poly.pdbx_seq_one_letter_code
_entity_poly.pdbx_strand_id
1 'polypeptide(L)'
;MTATKTVETAIPTLTTDRLTLRPLDSSDVPDFVEIWSDAEFTRYIGGRCDPDSVWHAMAGNIGCWALTGVGPWAVVERSTGSLVGRAGLWTEPGWPGIEAVWFIRRDRWGRGYAREAATAAIGWVFAQRPDLDEVVSVILPENTASVRVAEQLGMTPQRLEFLHGEDHAIYTITRTAWAAALPAPAVQNAH
;
A
#
# COMPACT_ATOMS: atom_id res chain seq x y z
N MET A 1 21.76 13.02 30.32
CA MET A 1 20.31 12.96 30.07
C MET A 1 20.08 13.43 28.64
N THR A 2 20.04 12.51 27.69
CA THR A 2 19.77 12.82 26.29
C THR A 2 18.25 12.91 26.17
N ALA A 3 17.73 14.06 25.75
CA ALA A 3 16.31 14.23 25.52
C ALA A 3 15.87 13.24 24.43
N THR A 4 14.99 12.31 24.79
CA THR A 4 14.26 11.48 23.83
C THR A 4 13.44 12.43 22.98
N LYS A 5 13.90 12.67 21.74
CA LYS A 5 13.09 13.37 20.75
C LYS A 5 11.93 12.44 20.44
N THR A 6 10.76 12.72 21.03
CA THR A 6 9.50 12.09 20.62
C THR A 6 9.35 12.40 19.13
N VAL A 7 9.53 11.40 18.29
CA VAL A 7 9.19 11.53 16.87
C VAL A 7 7.67 11.60 16.86
N GLU A 8 7.11 12.76 16.52
CA GLU A 8 5.71 12.85 16.13
C GLU A 8 5.56 12.01 14.86
N THR A 9 5.00 10.81 15.00
CA THR A 9 4.69 9.90 13.90
C THR A 9 3.47 10.40 13.14
N ALA A 10 3.54 11.61 12.58
CA ALA A 10 2.47 12.14 11.74
C ALA A 10 2.49 11.39 10.41
N ILE A 11 1.67 10.34 10.32
CA ILE A 11 1.41 9.64 9.06
C ILE A 11 0.74 10.66 8.11
N PRO A 12 1.35 10.98 6.95
CA PRO A 12 0.82 12.05 6.10
C PRO A 12 -0.49 11.62 5.44
N THR A 13 -1.30 12.59 5.03
CA THR A 13 -2.47 12.34 4.17
C THR A 13 -2.14 12.76 2.74
N LEU A 14 -2.34 11.85 1.79
CA LEU A 14 -2.19 12.12 0.36
C LEU A 14 -3.55 12.26 -0.30
N THR A 15 -3.64 13.14 -1.30
CA THR A 15 -4.84 13.30 -2.11
C THR A 15 -4.51 13.09 -3.57
N THR A 16 -5.45 12.47 -4.28
CA THR A 16 -5.45 12.31 -5.73
C THR A 16 -6.75 12.88 -6.28
N ASP A 17 -6.97 12.75 -7.59
CA ASP A 17 -8.20 13.19 -8.23
C ASP A 17 -9.46 12.58 -7.58
N ARG A 18 -9.41 11.30 -7.20
CA ARG A 18 -10.59 10.55 -6.72
C ARG A 18 -10.43 10.01 -5.30
N LEU A 19 -9.22 9.95 -4.75
CA LEU A 19 -8.92 9.24 -3.52
C LEU A 19 -8.26 10.14 -2.48
N THR A 20 -8.53 9.83 -1.21
CA THR A 20 -7.76 10.30 -0.06
C THR A 20 -7.08 9.07 0.55
N LEU A 21 -5.75 9.11 0.66
CA LEU A 21 -4.95 8.13 1.38
C LEU A 21 -4.62 8.72 2.75
N ARG A 22 -5.24 8.21 3.80
CA ARG A 22 -5.14 8.75 5.17
C ARG A 22 -4.71 7.69 6.17
N PRO A 23 -4.22 8.09 7.36
CA PRO A 23 -3.89 7.15 8.42
C PRO A 23 -5.06 6.22 8.70
N LEU A 24 -4.76 4.96 9.04
CA LEU A 24 -5.76 4.01 9.52
C LEU A 24 -6.33 4.52 10.86
N ASP A 25 -7.64 4.42 11.02
CA ASP A 25 -8.34 4.80 12.23
C ASP A 25 -9.07 3.60 12.81
N SER A 26 -9.20 3.54 14.13
CA SER A 26 -9.94 2.45 14.80
C SER A 26 -11.39 2.30 14.32
N SER A 27 -12.01 3.37 13.83
CA SER A 27 -13.34 3.35 13.23
C SER A 27 -13.41 2.65 11.87
N ASP A 28 -12.28 2.31 11.25
CA ASP A 28 -12.22 1.56 9.98
C ASP A 28 -12.48 0.06 10.15
N VAL A 29 -12.42 -0.46 11.38
CA VAL A 29 -12.53 -1.90 11.65
C VAL A 29 -13.79 -2.50 11.04
N PRO A 30 -15.01 -1.93 11.19
CA PRO A 30 -16.21 -2.49 10.58
C PRO A 30 -16.14 -2.57 9.05
N ASP A 31 -15.60 -1.54 8.39
CA ASP A 31 -15.46 -1.52 6.93
C ASP A 31 -14.45 -2.58 6.47
N PHE A 32 -13.32 -2.74 7.17
CA PHE A 32 -12.35 -3.78 6.83
C PHE A 32 -12.87 -5.19 7.13
N VAL A 33 -13.68 -5.38 8.19
CA VAL A 33 -14.38 -6.64 8.44
C VAL A 33 -15.31 -6.99 7.28
N GLU A 34 -16.07 -6.02 6.75
CA GLU A 34 -16.93 -6.23 5.57
C GLU A 34 -16.09 -6.66 4.36
N ILE A 35 -14.97 -5.97 4.10
CA ILE A 35 -14.07 -6.28 2.99
C ILE A 35 -13.48 -7.69 3.12
N TRP A 36 -13.00 -8.08 4.31
CA TRP A 36 -12.42 -9.40 4.56
C TRP A 36 -13.45 -10.53 4.58
N SER A 37 -14.72 -10.21 4.75
CA SER A 37 -15.80 -11.21 4.69
C SER A 37 -16.10 -11.66 3.25
N ASP A 38 -15.62 -10.94 2.23
CA ASP A 38 -15.71 -11.35 0.85
C ASP A 38 -14.65 -12.43 0.52
N ALA A 39 -15.12 -13.64 0.25
CA ALA A 39 -14.25 -14.79 -0.04
C ALA A 39 -13.46 -14.63 -1.35
N GLU A 40 -13.98 -13.89 -2.34
CA GLU A 40 -13.22 -13.61 -3.56
C GLU A 40 -12.10 -12.60 -3.31
N PHE A 41 -12.32 -11.65 -2.39
CA PHE A 41 -11.28 -10.71 -1.98
C PHE A 41 -10.15 -11.41 -1.23
N THR A 42 -10.47 -12.28 -0.27
CA THR A 42 -9.48 -12.93 0.60
C THR A 42 -8.71 -14.06 -0.09
N ARG A 43 -9.11 -14.49 -1.29
CA ARG A 43 -8.49 -15.62 -2.03
C ARG A 43 -6.96 -15.61 -2.07
N TYR A 44 -6.34 -14.44 -2.21
CA TYR A 44 -4.87 -14.29 -2.31
C TYR A 44 -4.22 -13.57 -1.13
N ILE A 45 -5.02 -12.98 -0.24
CA ILE A 45 -4.51 -12.22 0.93
C ILE A 45 -4.60 -13.09 2.19
N GLY A 46 -5.56 -14.01 2.23
CA GLY A 46 -5.91 -14.76 3.42
C GLY A 46 -6.41 -13.85 4.56
N GLY A 47 -6.24 -14.33 5.78
CA GLY A 47 -6.61 -13.61 7.00
C GLY A 47 -8.02 -13.91 7.50
N ARG A 48 -8.24 -13.62 8.77
CA ARG A 48 -9.52 -13.79 9.46
C ARG A 48 -10.32 -12.49 9.36
N CYS A 49 -11.63 -12.62 9.17
CA CYS A 49 -12.53 -11.48 9.07
C CYS A 49 -13.16 -11.05 10.40
N ASP A 50 -12.82 -11.70 11.53
CA ASP A 50 -13.34 -11.27 12.83
C ASP A 50 -12.74 -9.92 13.26
N PRO A 51 -13.50 -9.08 14.00
CA PRO A 51 -13.07 -7.73 14.37
C PRO A 51 -11.71 -7.69 15.10
N ASP A 52 -11.44 -8.65 15.98
CA ASP A 52 -10.19 -8.71 16.73
C ASP A 52 -9.00 -8.93 15.79
N SER A 53 -9.12 -9.88 14.86
CA SER A 53 -8.07 -10.16 13.88
C SER A 53 -7.81 -8.97 12.94
N VAL A 54 -8.89 -8.32 12.47
CA VAL A 54 -8.79 -7.13 11.63
C VAL A 54 -8.14 -5.97 12.38
N TRP A 55 -8.50 -5.75 13.65
CA TRP A 55 -7.89 -4.74 14.49
C TRP A 55 -6.39 -4.99 14.67
N HIS A 56 -5.95 -6.23 14.92
CA HIS A 56 -4.52 -6.55 15.04
C HIS A 56 -3.77 -6.35 13.71
N ALA A 57 -4.38 -6.69 12.57
CA ALA A 57 -3.80 -6.40 11.27
C ALA A 57 -3.62 -4.88 11.06
N MET A 58 -4.62 -4.07 11.42
CA MET A 58 -4.52 -2.61 11.39
C MET A 58 -3.44 -2.08 12.35
N ALA A 59 -3.32 -2.63 13.55
CA ALA A 59 -2.28 -2.27 14.49
C ALA A 59 -0.88 -2.57 13.93
N GLY A 60 -0.69 -3.71 13.25
CA GLY A 60 0.55 -4.03 12.53
C GLY A 60 0.86 -3.04 11.41
N ASN A 61 -0.17 -2.64 10.65
CA ASN A 61 -0.05 -1.61 9.61
C ASN A 61 0.38 -0.24 10.15
N ILE A 62 -0.21 0.19 11.27
CA ILE A 62 0.18 1.43 11.97
C ILE A 62 1.58 1.28 12.59
N GLY A 63 1.91 0.08 13.10
CA GLY A 63 3.23 -0.24 13.61
C GLY A 63 4.32 -0.14 12.55
N CYS A 64 4.05 -0.56 11.31
CA CYS A 64 4.98 -0.42 10.18
C CYS A 64 5.38 1.05 9.97
N TRP A 65 4.40 1.98 10.01
CA TRP A 65 4.66 3.42 9.99
C TRP A 65 5.58 3.86 11.11
N ALA A 66 5.27 3.47 12.35
CA ALA A 66 6.04 3.87 13.52
C ALA A 66 7.47 3.31 13.54
N LEU A 67 7.67 2.11 13.03
CA LEU A 67 8.96 1.41 13.07
C LEU A 67 9.85 1.72 11.87
N THR A 68 9.25 1.97 10.70
CA THR A 68 10.00 2.02 9.44
C THR A 68 9.92 3.38 8.77
N GLY A 69 8.97 4.25 9.17
CA GLY A 69 8.71 5.54 8.52
C GLY A 69 7.95 5.43 7.19
N VAL A 70 7.53 4.22 6.80
CA VAL A 70 6.58 3.99 5.71
C VAL A 70 5.51 3.01 6.18
N GLY A 71 4.38 3.00 5.50
CA GLY A 71 3.35 2.03 5.77
C GLY A 71 2.17 2.20 4.83
N PRO A 72 1.11 1.42 5.05
CA PRO A 72 -0.07 1.50 4.24
C PRO A 72 -1.07 2.51 4.82
N TRP A 73 -1.83 3.15 3.93
CA TRP A 73 -2.93 4.06 4.25
C TRP A 73 -4.28 3.39 4.02
N ALA A 74 -5.31 3.84 4.74
CA ALA A 74 -6.68 3.63 4.30
C ALA A 74 -6.91 4.43 3.00
N VAL A 75 -7.61 3.82 2.04
CA VAL A 75 -8.00 4.46 0.78
C VAL A 75 -9.47 4.81 0.86
N VAL A 76 -9.78 6.10 0.75
CA VAL A 76 -11.14 6.65 0.85
C VAL A 76 -11.53 7.30 -0.46
N GLU A 77 -12.69 6.94 -1.00
CA GLU A 77 -13.26 7.58 -2.21
C GLU A 77 -13.79 8.98 -1.85
N ARG A 78 -13.25 10.02 -2.49
CA ARG A 78 -13.52 11.43 -2.13
C ARG A 78 -14.97 11.84 -2.33
N SER A 79 -15.63 11.29 -3.35
CA SER A 79 -17.02 11.66 -3.69
C SER A 79 -18.04 11.10 -2.71
N THR A 80 -17.72 10.02 -2.00
CA THR A 80 -18.65 9.29 -1.14
C THR A 80 -18.22 9.29 0.33
N GLY A 81 -16.93 9.52 0.61
CA GLY A 81 -16.33 9.33 1.92
C GLY A 81 -16.18 7.86 2.30
N SER A 82 -16.49 6.92 1.40
CA SER A 82 -16.44 5.49 1.70
C SER A 82 -15.01 4.96 1.72
N LEU A 83 -14.70 4.12 2.71
CA LEU A 83 -13.48 3.32 2.69
C LEU A 83 -13.56 2.28 1.57
N VAL A 84 -12.62 2.35 0.63
CA VAL A 84 -12.56 1.46 -0.54
C VAL A 84 -11.42 0.46 -0.49
N GLY A 85 -10.52 0.56 0.49
CA GLY A 85 -9.48 -0.44 0.70
C GLY A 85 -8.26 0.14 1.41
N ARG A 86 -7.10 -0.43 1.12
CA ARG A 86 -5.81 -0.02 1.66
C ARG A 86 -4.77 -0.02 0.56
N ALA A 87 -3.90 0.98 0.55
CA ALA A 87 -2.75 1.01 -0.35
C ALA A 87 -1.63 1.79 0.31
N GLY A 88 -0.40 1.50 -0.07
CA GLY A 88 0.76 2.20 0.43
C GLY A 88 1.97 1.32 0.37
N LEU A 89 2.75 1.33 1.44
CA LEU A 89 4.04 0.70 1.47
C LEU A 89 4.15 -0.31 2.61
N TRP A 90 5.07 -1.26 2.47
CA TRP A 90 5.39 -2.23 3.50
C TRP A 90 6.88 -2.55 3.48
N THR A 91 7.46 -2.73 4.66
CA THR A 91 8.79 -3.31 4.81
C THR A 91 8.95 -3.82 6.23
N GLU A 92 9.76 -4.86 6.38
CA GLU A 92 10.10 -5.49 7.66
C GLU A 92 11.51 -6.10 7.57
N PRO A 93 12.14 -6.50 8.70
CA PRO A 93 13.45 -7.12 8.67
C PRO A 93 13.47 -8.37 7.77
N GLY A 94 14.35 -8.38 6.77
CA GLY A 94 14.47 -9.48 5.81
C GLY A 94 13.49 -9.40 4.63
N TRP A 95 12.63 -8.39 4.55
CA TRP A 95 11.76 -8.17 3.38
C TRP A 95 12.57 -7.75 2.15
N PRO A 96 12.14 -8.10 0.92
CA PRO A 96 12.93 -7.87 -0.31
C PRO A 96 13.24 -6.39 -0.64
N GLY A 97 12.54 -5.44 0.00
CA GLY A 97 12.70 -4.00 -0.19
C GLY A 97 11.52 -3.23 0.39
N ILE A 98 11.41 -1.95 0.08
CA ILE A 98 10.16 -1.21 0.34
C ILE A 98 9.15 -1.63 -0.72
N GLU A 99 8.10 -2.31 -0.29
CA GLU A 99 7.09 -2.89 -1.15
C GLU A 99 5.90 -1.95 -1.32
N ALA A 100 5.44 -1.76 -2.55
CA ALA A 100 4.12 -1.21 -2.84
C ALA A 100 3.05 -2.30 -2.68
N VAL A 101 2.12 -2.05 -1.76
CA VAL A 101 1.01 -2.95 -1.42
C VAL A 101 -0.32 -2.27 -1.68
N TRP A 102 -1.32 -3.04 -2.14
CA TRP A 102 -2.67 -2.53 -2.34
C TRP A 102 -3.71 -3.64 -2.25
N PHE A 103 -4.92 -3.23 -1.87
CA PHE A 103 -6.15 -3.93 -2.20
C PHE A 103 -7.31 -2.95 -2.24
N ILE A 104 -8.33 -3.30 -3.01
CA ILE A 104 -9.57 -2.52 -3.15
C ILE A 104 -10.74 -3.48 -2.95
N ARG A 105 -11.81 -3.03 -2.31
CA ARG A 105 -13.06 -3.79 -2.15
C ARG A 105 -13.66 -4.18 -3.50
N ARG A 106 -14.25 -5.37 -3.59
CA ARG A 106 -14.64 -6.01 -4.85
C ARG A 106 -15.63 -5.20 -5.68
N ASP A 107 -16.61 -4.58 -5.03
CA ASP A 107 -17.61 -3.68 -5.62
C ASP A 107 -17.03 -2.33 -6.12
N ARG A 108 -15.72 -2.12 -6.01
CA ARG A 108 -14.98 -0.99 -6.59
C ARG A 108 -13.87 -1.41 -7.56
N TRP A 109 -13.77 -2.69 -7.90
CA TRP A 109 -12.84 -3.17 -8.93
C TRP A 109 -13.15 -2.59 -10.31
N GLY A 110 -12.15 -2.59 -11.20
CA GLY A 110 -12.27 -2.06 -12.57
C GLY A 110 -12.29 -0.53 -12.68
N ARG A 111 -12.27 0.21 -11.56
CA ARG A 111 -12.26 1.68 -11.54
C ARG A 111 -10.87 2.33 -11.56
N GLY A 112 -9.81 1.51 -11.47
CA GLY A 112 -8.42 1.97 -11.46
C GLY A 112 -7.92 2.48 -10.10
N TYR A 113 -8.67 2.29 -9.00
CA TYR A 113 -8.29 2.80 -7.68
C TYR A 113 -6.99 2.20 -7.12
N ALA A 114 -6.73 0.92 -7.34
CA ALA A 114 -5.47 0.31 -6.91
C ALA A 114 -4.26 1.01 -7.54
N ARG A 115 -4.30 1.21 -8.88
CA ARG A 115 -3.25 1.91 -9.62
C ARG A 115 -3.09 3.36 -9.16
N GLU A 116 -4.20 4.10 -9.01
CA GLU A 116 -4.17 5.49 -8.57
C GLU A 116 -3.56 5.63 -7.17
N ALA A 117 -4.00 4.80 -6.22
CA ALA A 117 -3.50 4.83 -4.85
C ALA A 117 -2.02 4.40 -4.76
N ALA A 118 -1.64 3.33 -5.46
CA ALA A 118 -0.25 2.87 -5.52
C ALA A 118 0.67 3.91 -6.20
N THR A 119 0.17 4.62 -7.22
CA THR A 119 0.91 5.71 -7.87
C THR A 119 1.24 6.82 -6.87
N ALA A 120 0.27 7.23 -6.06
CA ALA A 120 0.47 8.24 -5.02
C ALA A 120 1.47 7.78 -3.96
N ALA A 121 1.39 6.53 -3.52
CA ALA A 121 2.29 5.95 -2.53
C ALA A 121 3.76 5.86 -3.02
N ILE A 122 3.96 5.37 -4.25
CA ILE A 122 5.29 5.26 -4.87
C ILE A 122 5.89 6.65 -5.08
N GLY A 123 5.10 7.59 -5.61
CA GLY A 123 5.54 8.98 -5.77
C GLY A 123 5.95 9.63 -4.46
N TRP A 124 5.16 9.39 -3.40
CA TRP A 124 5.48 9.89 -2.06
C TRP A 124 6.81 9.34 -1.53
N VAL A 125 7.04 8.02 -1.57
CA VAL A 125 8.30 7.48 -0.98
C VAL A 125 9.53 7.87 -1.76
N PHE A 126 9.47 7.94 -3.09
CA PHE A 126 10.61 8.43 -3.85
C PHE A 126 10.91 9.91 -3.54
N ALA A 127 9.90 10.72 -3.26
CA ALA A 127 10.12 12.10 -2.82
C ALA A 127 10.73 12.18 -1.40
N GLN A 128 10.28 11.31 -0.49
CA GLN A 128 10.71 11.34 0.92
C GLN A 128 12.05 10.64 1.20
N ARG A 129 12.47 9.71 0.34
CA ARG A 129 13.72 8.96 0.47
C ARG A 129 14.55 9.11 -0.79
N PRO A 130 15.36 10.17 -0.94
CA PRO A 130 16.16 10.39 -2.15
C PRO A 130 17.18 9.29 -2.45
N ASP A 131 17.57 8.53 -1.43
CA ASP A 131 18.47 7.38 -1.46
C ASP A 131 17.80 6.06 -1.83
N LEU A 132 16.47 6.02 -1.93
CA LEU A 132 15.76 4.83 -2.41
C LEU A 132 15.89 4.72 -3.93
N ASP A 133 16.54 3.67 -4.40
CA ASP A 133 16.77 3.41 -5.83
C ASP A 133 15.57 2.72 -6.51
N GLU A 134 14.84 1.88 -5.79
CA GLU A 134 13.71 1.13 -6.32
C GLU A 134 12.61 0.85 -5.29
N VAL A 135 11.40 0.58 -5.79
CA VAL A 135 10.28 0.04 -5.03
C VAL A 135 9.92 -1.33 -5.59
N VAL A 136 9.61 -2.27 -4.71
CA VAL A 136 9.25 -3.65 -5.08
C VAL A 136 7.74 -3.89 -4.97
N SER A 137 7.23 -4.97 -5.55
CA SER A 137 5.92 -5.53 -5.23
C SER A 137 6.06 -7.05 -5.21
N VAL A 138 5.64 -7.69 -4.12
CA VAL A 138 5.81 -9.12 -3.87
C VAL A 138 4.47 -9.79 -4.17
N ILE A 139 4.38 -10.50 -5.30
CA ILE A 139 3.10 -10.93 -5.85
C ILE A 139 3.11 -12.44 -6.09
N LEU A 140 2.10 -13.15 -5.57
CA LEU A 140 1.81 -14.53 -5.99
C LEU A 140 1.56 -14.55 -7.50
N PRO A 141 2.29 -15.35 -8.30
CA PRO A 141 2.15 -15.36 -9.77
C PRO A 141 0.72 -15.56 -10.27
N GLU A 142 -0.11 -16.30 -9.53
CA GLU A 142 -1.52 -16.58 -9.84
C GLU A 142 -2.43 -15.36 -9.63
N ASN A 143 -1.99 -14.35 -8.87
CA ASN A 143 -2.73 -13.12 -8.63
C ASN A 143 -2.61 -12.17 -9.83
N THR A 144 -3.23 -12.56 -10.94
CA THR A 144 -3.24 -11.82 -12.21
C THR A 144 -3.77 -10.39 -12.09
N ALA A 145 -4.62 -10.11 -11.11
CA ALA A 145 -5.12 -8.75 -10.84
C ALA A 145 -4.02 -7.84 -10.30
N SER A 146 -3.24 -8.30 -9.31
CA SER A 146 -2.09 -7.57 -8.80
C SER A 146 -0.98 -7.45 -9.82
N VAL A 147 -0.67 -8.53 -10.57
CA VAL A 147 0.30 -8.49 -11.68
C VAL A 147 -0.04 -7.36 -12.66
N ARG A 148 -1.31 -7.29 -13.11
CA ARG A 148 -1.75 -6.24 -14.02
C ARG A 148 -1.59 -4.83 -13.45
N VAL A 149 -1.84 -4.63 -12.15
CA VAL A 149 -1.62 -3.33 -11.51
C VAL A 149 -0.13 -2.98 -11.48
N ALA A 150 0.74 -3.92 -11.13
CA ALA A 150 2.20 -3.72 -11.13
C ALA A 150 2.72 -3.35 -12.53
N GLU A 151 2.29 -4.07 -13.57
CA GLU A 151 2.63 -3.75 -14.97
C GLU A 151 2.13 -2.36 -15.38
N GLN A 152 0.91 -1.98 -15.00
CA GLN A 152 0.35 -0.65 -15.28
C GLN A 152 1.05 0.50 -14.53
N LEU A 153 1.72 0.19 -13.42
CA LEU A 153 2.60 1.10 -12.69
C LEU A 153 3.99 1.20 -13.35
N GLY A 154 4.28 0.40 -14.37
CA GLY A 154 5.58 0.32 -15.03
C GLY A 154 6.58 -0.58 -14.31
N MET A 155 6.13 -1.38 -13.34
CA MET A 155 6.99 -2.34 -12.66
C MET A 155 7.24 -3.54 -13.56
N THR A 156 8.44 -4.10 -13.52
CA THR A 156 8.83 -5.28 -14.30
C THR A 156 9.21 -6.45 -13.40
N PRO A 157 8.87 -7.70 -13.76
CA PRO A 157 9.29 -8.86 -12.99
C PRO A 157 10.80 -9.04 -13.08
N GLN A 158 11.48 -9.20 -11.95
CA GLN A 158 12.93 -9.38 -11.90
C GLN A 158 13.33 -10.81 -11.53
N ARG A 159 12.65 -11.38 -10.53
CA ARG A 159 13.04 -12.66 -9.91
C ARG A 159 11.87 -13.31 -9.20
N LEU A 160 12.04 -14.58 -8.85
CA LEU A 160 11.20 -15.30 -7.91
C LEU A 160 11.94 -15.40 -6.57
N GLU A 161 11.22 -15.24 -5.46
CA GLU A 161 11.73 -15.49 -4.12
C GLU A 161 10.76 -16.39 -3.34
N PHE A 162 11.30 -17.33 -2.57
CA PHE A 162 10.51 -18.21 -1.72
C PHE A 162 10.23 -17.53 -0.38
N LEU A 163 8.99 -17.07 -0.19
CA LEU A 163 8.55 -16.30 0.98
C LEU A 163 7.28 -16.94 1.55
N HIS A 164 7.23 -17.08 2.88
CA HIS A 164 6.08 -17.64 3.59
C HIS A 164 5.59 -19.02 3.10
N GLY A 165 6.48 -19.82 2.50
CA GLY A 165 6.16 -21.16 2.01
C GLY A 165 5.75 -21.25 0.54
N GLU A 166 5.75 -20.12 -0.20
CA GLU A 166 5.35 -20.06 -1.61
C GLU A 166 6.32 -19.21 -2.44
N ASP A 167 6.39 -19.48 -3.74
CA ASP A 167 7.17 -18.67 -4.69
C ASP A 167 6.42 -17.37 -5.01
N HIS A 168 7.06 -16.24 -4.76
CA HIS A 168 6.55 -14.92 -5.06
C HIS A 168 7.37 -14.28 -6.17
N ALA A 169 6.69 -13.70 -7.17
CA ALA A 169 7.32 -12.88 -8.18
C ALA A 169 7.59 -11.48 -7.63
N ILE A 170 8.86 -11.06 -7.69
CA ILE A 170 9.29 -9.72 -7.30
C ILE A 170 9.27 -8.81 -8.52
N TYR A 171 8.31 -7.90 -8.53
CA TYR A 171 8.22 -6.81 -9.49
C TYR A 171 8.97 -5.60 -8.94
N THR A 172 9.65 -4.84 -9.80
CA THR A 172 10.43 -3.67 -9.38
C THR A 172 10.14 -2.48 -10.28
N ILE A 173 10.16 -1.27 -9.71
CA ILE A 173 10.32 -0.04 -10.47
C ILE A 173 11.44 0.80 -9.88
N THR A 174 12.40 1.17 -10.72
CA THR A 174 13.50 2.05 -10.31
C THR A 174 13.04 3.50 -10.30
N ARG A 175 13.67 4.34 -9.49
CA ARG A 175 13.45 5.80 -9.50
C ARG A 175 13.58 6.40 -10.89
N THR A 176 14.58 5.96 -11.65
CA THR A 176 14.83 6.45 -13.01
C THR A 176 13.69 6.07 -13.94
N ALA A 177 13.22 4.82 -13.88
CA ALA A 177 12.07 4.38 -14.68
C ALA A 177 10.78 5.09 -14.26
N TRP A 178 10.56 5.28 -12.96
CA TRP A 178 9.43 6.03 -12.41
C TRP A 178 9.40 7.47 -12.93
N ALA A 179 10.52 8.18 -12.87
CA ALA A 179 10.64 9.54 -13.35
C ALA A 179 10.42 9.66 -14.87
N ALA A 180 10.81 8.64 -15.64
CA ALA A 180 10.60 8.60 -17.09
C ALA A 180 9.15 8.27 -17.50
N ALA A 181 8.40 7.58 -16.64
CA ALA A 181 7.03 7.14 -16.92
C ALA A 181 5.94 8.20 -16.66
N LEU A 182 6.27 9.31 -15.98
CA LEU A 182 5.30 10.33 -15.59
C LEU A 182 5.11 11.43 -16.66
N PRO A 183 3.87 11.75 -17.08
CA PRO A 183 3.43 13.13 -17.08
C PRO A 183 3.21 13.55 -15.61
N ALA A 184 3.90 14.59 -15.14
CA ALA A 184 3.95 14.98 -13.72
C ALA A 184 2.55 15.07 -13.05
N PRO A 185 2.31 14.45 -11.88
CA PRO A 185 1.14 14.70 -11.07
C PRO A 185 1.43 15.64 -9.89
N ALA A 186 0.50 16.54 -9.61
CA ALA A 186 0.51 17.45 -8.48
C ALA A 186 0.21 16.68 -7.18
N VAL A 187 1.23 16.18 -6.50
CA VAL A 187 1.06 15.74 -5.10
C VAL A 187 0.98 17.01 -4.24
N GLN A 188 -0.23 17.37 -3.82
CA GLN A 188 -0.43 18.38 -2.79
C GLN A 188 -0.45 17.67 -1.43
N ASN A 189 0.62 17.86 -0.66
CA ASN A 189 0.63 17.47 0.75
C ASN A 189 -0.27 18.46 1.51
N ALA A 190 -1.33 17.97 2.16
CA ALA A 190 -2.05 18.77 3.13
C ALA A 190 -1.26 18.79 4.45
N HIS A 191 -0.94 20.00 4.93
CA HIS A 191 -0.23 20.26 6.18
C HIS A 191 -1.07 19.95 7.41
#